data_AF-A0A832ANL8-F1
#
_entry.id   AF-A0A832ANL8-F1
#
_cell.length_a   1.000
_cell.length_b   1.000
_cell.length_c   1.000
_cell.angle_alpha   90.00
_cell.angle_beta   90.00
_cell.angle_gamma   90.00
#
_symmetry.space_group_name_H-M   'P 1'
#
loop_
_entity.id
_entity.type
_entity.pdbx_description
1 polymer ?
#
loop_
_entity_poly.entity_id
_entity_poly.type
_entity_poly.pdbx_seq_one_letter_code
_entity_poly.pdbx_strand_id
1 'polypeptide(L)'
;MALDQSNRYADLSLKEEDLIKGGNHVLCAYIMKPKEGFGTYLETAAHFSAESSTGTNVEVCTTDDFTKGVDSIVYEIDEEKELMKIAYPIALFDRNIIDGRAMVASFMTLTIGNNQGMGDVEYAKMVDFYVPPAYLRLFDGPSMNIKDMWRVLGRDIDNGGMVVGTIIKPKLGLRPQPFADACHMFWLGGDFIKNDEPQGNQVFAPLKETITLVADAMRRAQDETGQAKLFSANITADDPAEMIARGEFILETFAENADHVAFLVDGYVAGGTA
;
A
#
# COMPACT_ATOMS: atom_id res chain seq x y z
N MET A 1 23.42 -5.98 -27.73
CA MET A 1 22.81 -7.27 -27.36
C MET A 1 23.15 -7.47 -25.89
N ALA A 2 22.15 -7.64 -25.02
CA ALA A 2 22.39 -7.88 -23.60
C ALA A 2 23.07 -9.24 -23.41
N LEU A 3 23.79 -9.42 -22.30
CA LEU A 3 24.38 -10.70 -21.93
C LEU A 3 23.25 -11.72 -21.69
N ASP A 4 23.33 -12.92 -22.29
CA ASP A 4 22.40 -14.00 -21.99
C ASP A 4 22.71 -14.58 -20.59
N GLN A 5 21.78 -14.37 -19.66
CA GLN A 5 21.88 -14.81 -18.27
C GLN A 5 20.88 -15.94 -17.94
N SER A 6 20.26 -16.54 -18.96
CA SER A 6 19.17 -17.52 -18.79
C SER A 6 19.60 -18.74 -17.98
N ASN A 7 20.85 -19.18 -18.09
CA ASN A 7 21.38 -20.33 -17.35
C ASN A 7 21.51 -20.08 -15.83
N ARG A 8 21.45 -18.83 -15.38
CA ARG A 8 21.60 -18.46 -13.96
C ARG A 8 20.26 -18.05 -13.33
N TYR A 9 19.50 -17.20 -14.03
CA TYR A 9 18.29 -16.59 -13.47
C TYR A 9 16.99 -17.23 -13.96
N ALA A 10 17.05 -18.37 -14.66
CA ALA A 10 15.86 -19.14 -15.02
C ALA A 10 16.04 -20.63 -14.73
N ASP A 11 15.00 -21.23 -14.16
CA ASP A 11 14.86 -22.67 -13.99
C ASP A 11 13.39 -23.03 -14.13
N LEU A 12 13.00 -23.33 -15.38
CA LEU A 12 11.62 -23.70 -15.74
C LEU A 12 11.24 -25.13 -15.31
N SER A 13 12.14 -25.85 -14.62
CA SER A 13 11.83 -27.17 -14.04
C SER A 13 11.19 -27.07 -12.65
N LEU A 14 11.31 -25.92 -12.00
CA LEU A 14 10.69 -25.63 -10.72
C LEU A 14 9.17 -25.65 -10.84
N LYS A 15 8.50 -26.17 -9.80
CA LYS A 15 7.04 -26.22 -9.72
C LYS A 15 6.53 -25.18 -8.73
N GLU A 16 5.52 -24.42 -9.14
CA GLU A 16 4.90 -23.40 -8.28
C GLU A 16 4.42 -23.99 -6.94
N GLU A 17 3.78 -25.16 -6.96
CA GLU A 17 3.31 -25.86 -5.77
C GLU A 17 4.45 -26.17 -4.77
N ASP A 18 5.63 -26.56 -5.28
CA ASP A 18 6.80 -26.86 -4.45
C ASP A 18 7.41 -25.58 -3.87
N LEU A 19 7.42 -24.49 -4.63
CA LEU A 19 7.87 -23.17 -4.17
C LEU A 19 6.96 -22.62 -3.06
N ILE A 20 5.63 -22.71 -3.25
CA ILE A 20 4.61 -22.32 -2.27
C ILE A 20 4.76 -23.17 -1.00
N LYS A 21 4.82 -24.50 -1.15
CA LYS A 21 4.96 -25.44 -0.03
C LYS A 21 6.27 -25.24 0.73
N GLY A 22 7.34 -24.88 0.02
CA GLY A 22 8.64 -24.58 0.62
C GLY A 22 8.63 -23.33 1.50
N GLY A 23 7.77 -22.34 1.21
CA GLY A 23 7.55 -21.17 2.06
C GLY A 23 8.74 -20.22 2.18
N ASN A 24 9.71 -20.33 1.27
CA ASN A 24 10.97 -19.56 1.29
C ASN A 24 11.06 -18.52 0.16
N HIS A 25 10.02 -18.39 -0.67
CA HIS A 25 10.00 -17.47 -1.81
C HIS A 25 8.73 -16.63 -1.81
N VAL A 26 8.90 -15.33 -2.06
CA VAL A 26 7.83 -14.50 -2.61
C VAL A 26 7.72 -14.84 -4.10
N LEU A 27 6.50 -15.02 -4.60
CA LEU A 27 6.28 -15.26 -6.02
C LEU A 27 5.61 -14.03 -6.62
N CYS A 28 6.02 -13.61 -7.81
CA CYS A 28 5.40 -12.51 -8.53
C CYS A 28 5.08 -12.95 -9.95
N ALA A 29 3.87 -12.62 -10.41
CA ALA A 29 3.42 -12.83 -11.77
C ALA A 29 3.36 -11.49 -12.51
N TYR A 30 3.86 -11.46 -13.73
CA TYR A 30 3.97 -10.27 -14.57
C TYR A 30 3.40 -10.54 -15.96
N ILE A 31 2.80 -9.51 -16.53
CA ILE A 31 2.60 -9.41 -17.98
C ILE A 31 3.75 -8.56 -18.52
N MET A 32 4.66 -9.18 -19.28
CA MET A 32 5.90 -8.59 -19.75
C MET A 32 6.07 -8.83 -21.24
N LYS A 33 6.46 -7.78 -21.97
CA LYS A 33 6.79 -7.86 -23.40
C LYS A 33 8.23 -7.39 -23.64
N PRO A 34 9.09 -8.25 -24.23
CA PRO A 34 10.41 -7.84 -24.68
C PRO A 34 10.33 -6.77 -25.76
N LYS A 35 11.29 -5.86 -25.78
CA LYS A 35 11.37 -4.85 -26.83
C LYS A 35 11.96 -5.45 -28.12
N GLU A 36 11.38 -5.09 -29.26
CA GLU A 36 11.88 -5.55 -30.56
C GLU A 36 13.35 -5.19 -30.78
N GLY A 37 14.13 -6.13 -31.32
CA GLY A 37 15.56 -5.97 -31.62
C GLY A 37 16.52 -6.29 -30.47
N PHE A 38 16.02 -6.78 -29.33
CA PHE A 38 16.80 -7.25 -28.19
C PHE A 38 16.82 -8.79 -28.11
N GLY A 39 16.74 -9.38 -26.91
CA GLY A 39 16.76 -10.82 -26.68
C GLY A 39 15.39 -11.49 -26.87
N THR A 40 15.39 -12.82 -26.76
CA THR A 40 14.18 -13.65 -26.68
C THR A 40 13.39 -13.37 -25.39
N TYR A 41 12.18 -13.92 -25.30
CA TYR A 41 11.36 -13.83 -24.09
C TYR A 41 12.09 -14.33 -22.84
N LEU A 42 12.73 -15.51 -22.92
CA LEU A 42 13.45 -16.11 -21.80
C LEU A 42 14.69 -15.29 -21.41
N GLU A 43 15.49 -14.84 -22.38
CA GLU A 43 16.67 -14.00 -22.11
C GLU A 43 16.29 -12.68 -21.42
N THR A 44 15.19 -12.07 -21.87
CA THR A 44 14.68 -10.81 -21.30
C THR A 44 14.12 -11.04 -19.91
N ALA A 45 13.39 -12.13 -19.67
CA ALA A 45 12.89 -12.53 -18.37
C ALA A 45 14.03 -12.80 -17.38
N ALA A 46 15.10 -13.49 -17.82
CA ALA A 46 16.28 -13.75 -17.00
C ALA A 46 17.01 -12.46 -16.63
N HIS A 47 17.17 -11.53 -17.58
CA HIS A 47 17.73 -10.20 -17.31
C HIS A 47 16.85 -9.39 -16.35
N PHE A 48 15.52 -9.47 -16.49
CA PHE A 48 14.57 -8.84 -15.57
C PHE A 48 14.73 -9.38 -14.15
N SER A 49 14.86 -10.70 -14.00
CA SER A 49 15.12 -11.34 -12.70
C SER A 49 16.47 -10.92 -12.12
N ALA A 50 17.52 -10.82 -12.93
CA ALA A 50 18.84 -10.36 -12.52
C ALA A 50 18.80 -8.92 -11.96
N GLU A 51 18.21 -7.98 -12.70
CA GLU A 51 18.05 -6.56 -12.31
C GLU A 51 17.07 -6.34 -11.15
N SER A 52 16.34 -7.40 -10.75
CA SER A 52 15.39 -7.40 -9.64
C SER A 52 15.92 -8.11 -8.39
N SER A 53 17.17 -8.60 -8.40
CA SER A 53 17.75 -9.35 -7.27
C SER A 53 19.23 -9.06 -7.06
N THR A 54 20.12 -9.83 -7.69
CA THR A 54 21.55 -9.93 -7.35
C THR A 54 22.48 -9.62 -8.53
N GLY A 55 21.91 -9.38 -9.71
CA GLY A 55 22.63 -9.22 -10.95
C GLY A 55 22.68 -7.80 -11.47
N THR A 56 23.28 -7.68 -12.66
CA THR A 56 23.22 -6.49 -13.51
C THR A 56 23.36 -6.94 -14.97
N ASN A 57 23.48 -6.02 -15.91
CA ASN A 57 23.59 -6.30 -17.35
C ASN A 57 24.93 -6.93 -17.80
N VAL A 58 25.89 -7.12 -16.90
CA VAL A 58 27.23 -7.70 -17.14
C VAL A 58 27.67 -8.61 -16.01
N GLU A 59 28.62 -9.51 -16.27
CA GLU A 59 29.27 -10.29 -15.20
C GLU A 59 30.11 -9.40 -14.29
N VAL A 60 30.05 -9.66 -12.99
CA VAL A 60 30.83 -8.96 -11.97
C VAL A 60 31.70 -9.95 -11.20
N CYS A 61 32.98 -9.61 -11.04
CA CYS A 61 33.98 -10.48 -10.40
C CYS A 61 33.77 -10.69 -8.90
N THR A 62 32.84 -9.96 -8.29
CA THR A 62 32.46 -10.07 -6.89
C THR A 62 31.39 -11.13 -6.63
N THR A 63 30.83 -11.75 -7.67
CA THR A 63 29.82 -12.82 -7.52
C THR A 63 30.45 -14.06 -6.88
N ASP A 64 29.88 -14.53 -5.77
CA ASP A 64 30.25 -15.80 -5.14
C ASP A 64 29.07 -16.81 -5.12
N ASP A 65 29.34 -18.03 -4.66
CA ASP A 65 28.31 -19.08 -4.64
C ASP A 65 27.21 -18.82 -3.62
N PHE A 66 27.50 -18.04 -2.56
CA PHE A 66 26.46 -17.58 -1.62
C PHE A 66 25.47 -16.63 -2.30
N THR A 67 25.98 -15.66 -3.07
CA THR A 67 25.18 -14.70 -3.85
C THR A 67 24.25 -15.44 -4.80
N LYS A 68 24.77 -16.44 -5.53
CA LYS A 68 23.94 -17.27 -6.42
C LYS A 68 22.82 -18.02 -5.68
N GLY A 69 23.05 -18.40 -4.43
CA GLY A 69 22.05 -19.07 -3.59
C GLY A 69 20.85 -18.20 -3.21
N VAL A 70 20.92 -16.88 -3.43
CA VAL A 70 19.83 -15.92 -3.18
C VAL A 70 19.35 -15.22 -4.45
N ASP A 71 19.76 -15.68 -5.63
CA ASP A 71 19.24 -15.17 -6.92
C ASP A 71 17.71 -15.35 -6.99
N SER A 72 17.00 -14.39 -7.59
CA SER A 72 15.62 -14.65 -8.01
C SER A 72 15.60 -15.49 -9.28
N ILE A 73 14.58 -16.34 -9.43
CA ILE A 73 14.52 -17.32 -10.53
C ILE A 73 13.22 -17.17 -11.29
N VAL A 74 13.31 -16.99 -12.61
CA VAL A 74 12.19 -17.19 -13.53
C VAL A 74 11.86 -18.68 -13.54
N TYR A 75 10.66 -19.05 -13.07
CA TYR A 75 10.25 -20.45 -12.95
C TYR A 75 9.12 -20.82 -13.93
N GLU A 76 8.42 -19.83 -14.49
CA GLU A 76 7.35 -20.07 -15.46
C GLU A 76 7.29 -18.92 -16.47
N ILE A 77 7.14 -19.26 -17.74
CA ILE A 77 6.87 -18.31 -18.83
C ILE A 77 5.81 -18.87 -19.77
N ASP A 78 4.97 -18.00 -20.31
CA ASP A 78 4.04 -18.27 -21.42
C ASP A 78 4.08 -17.07 -22.36
N GLU A 79 4.93 -17.17 -23.39
CA GLU A 79 5.22 -16.08 -24.35
C GLU A 79 3.96 -15.66 -25.12
N GLU A 80 3.07 -16.59 -25.47
CA GLU A 80 1.82 -16.27 -26.18
C GLU A 80 0.89 -15.40 -25.34
N LYS A 81 0.95 -15.54 -24.01
CA LYS A 81 0.18 -14.74 -23.05
C LYS A 81 0.98 -13.59 -22.43
N GLU A 82 2.24 -13.42 -22.85
CA GLU A 82 3.18 -12.47 -22.26
C GLU A 82 3.37 -12.67 -20.74
N LEU A 83 3.16 -13.88 -20.23
CA LEU A 83 3.26 -14.18 -18.80
C LEU A 83 4.68 -14.55 -18.41
N MET A 84 5.16 -13.95 -17.33
CA MET A 84 6.42 -14.30 -16.66
C MET A 84 6.16 -14.43 -15.16
N LYS A 85 6.63 -15.50 -14.52
CA LYS A 85 6.62 -15.64 -13.06
C LYS A 85 8.02 -15.80 -12.49
N ILE A 86 8.29 -15.07 -11.42
CA ILE A 86 9.59 -15.01 -10.75
C ILE A 86 9.42 -15.40 -9.27
N ALA A 87 10.34 -16.22 -8.78
CA ALA A 87 10.48 -16.57 -7.37
C ALA A 87 11.64 -15.79 -6.75
N TYR A 88 11.35 -15.01 -5.71
CA TYR A 88 12.31 -14.20 -4.96
C TYR A 88 12.57 -14.83 -3.58
N PRO A 89 13.79 -15.27 -3.28
CA PRO A 89 14.13 -15.75 -1.94
C PRO A 89 13.81 -14.69 -0.87
N ILE A 90 13.12 -15.09 0.22
CA ILE A 90 12.70 -14.14 1.26
C ILE A 90 13.87 -13.45 1.99
N ALA A 91 15.08 -14.00 1.84
CA ALA A 91 16.32 -13.44 2.37
C ALA A 91 16.74 -12.14 1.67
N LEU A 92 16.22 -11.85 0.47
CA LEU A 92 16.51 -10.62 -0.27
C LEU A 92 15.85 -9.38 0.36
N PHE A 93 14.68 -9.55 0.99
CA PHE A 93 13.89 -8.41 1.45
C PHE A 93 14.40 -7.84 2.77
N ASP A 94 14.64 -6.53 2.77
CA ASP A 94 15.18 -5.78 3.88
C ASP A 94 14.25 -5.79 5.11
N ARG A 95 14.86 -5.58 6.29
CA ARG A 95 14.20 -5.64 7.59
C ARG A 95 14.60 -4.46 8.45
N ASN A 96 13.64 -3.98 9.22
CA ASN A 96 13.88 -2.95 10.21
C ASN A 96 14.92 -3.41 11.25
N ILE A 97 15.91 -2.55 11.55
CA ILE A 97 16.86 -2.79 12.64
C ILE A 97 16.21 -2.71 14.03
N ILE A 98 15.13 -1.93 14.17
CA ILE A 98 14.51 -1.60 15.46
C ILE A 98 13.59 -2.71 15.99
N ASP A 99 13.01 -3.52 15.11
CA ASP A 99 12.00 -4.53 15.47
C ASP A 99 12.01 -5.79 14.60
N GLY A 100 12.89 -5.87 13.59
CA GLY A 100 13.02 -7.02 12.69
C GLY A 100 11.85 -7.20 11.70
N ARG A 101 10.92 -6.23 11.63
CA ARG A 101 9.75 -6.29 10.75
C ARG A 101 10.12 -6.08 9.29
N ALA A 102 9.23 -6.54 8.40
CA ALA A 102 9.34 -6.33 6.97
C ALA A 102 8.88 -4.91 6.59
N MET A 103 9.31 -4.46 5.40
CA MET A 103 8.88 -3.18 4.84
C MET A 103 8.42 -3.35 3.39
N VAL A 104 7.32 -2.67 3.03
CA VAL A 104 6.80 -2.70 1.65
C VAL A 104 7.74 -2.01 0.67
N ALA A 105 8.56 -1.06 1.14
CA ALA A 105 9.53 -0.36 0.30
C ALA A 105 10.53 -1.32 -0.36
N SER A 106 11.13 -2.23 0.41
CA SER A 106 12.06 -3.23 -0.13
C SER A 106 11.38 -4.20 -1.11
N PHE A 107 10.14 -4.63 -0.82
CA PHE A 107 9.35 -5.42 -1.76
C PHE A 107 9.20 -4.67 -3.09
N MET A 108 8.73 -3.43 -3.06
CA MET A 108 8.54 -2.61 -4.26
C MET A 108 9.86 -2.36 -5.01
N THR A 109 10.94 -2.02 -4.31
CA THR A 109 12.25 -1.76 -4.91
C THR A 109 12.78 -2.96 -5.69
N LEU A 110 12.62 -4.17 -5.15
CA LEU A 110 13.08 -5.39 -5.81
C LEU A 110 12.12 -5.82 -6.93
N THR A 111 10.82 -5.90 -6.63
CA THR A 111 9.88 -6.56 -7.54
C THR A 111 9.30 -5.65 -8.62
N ILE A 112 9.34 -4.32 -8.43
CA ILE A 112 8.80 -3.32 -9.37
C ILE A 112 9.59 -2.00 -9.39
N GLY A 113 10.90 -2.06 -9.09
CA GLY A 113 11.80 -0.89 -9.04
C GLY A 113 12.53 -0.64 -10.36
N ASN A 114 13.85 -0.86 -10.36
CA ASN A 114 14.71 -0.61 -11.53
C ASN A 114 14.25 -1.36 -12.80
N ASN A 115 13.64 -2.53 -12.61
CA ASN A 115 13.12 -3.36 -13.70
C ASN A 115 12.05 -2.64 -14.57
N GLN A 116 11.41 -1.59 -14.05
CA GLN A 116 10.46 -0.75 -14.81
C GLN A 116 11.15 0.22 -15.78
N GLY A 117 12.46 0.43 -15.64
CA GLY A 117 13.27 1.31 -16.49
C GLY A 117 14.16 0.59 -17.50
N MET A 118 14.04 -0.74 -17.61
CA MET A 118 14.88 -1.56 -18.49
C MET A 118 14.69 -1.19 -19.97
N GLY A 119 15.81 -0.95 -20.68
CA GLY A 119 15.77 -0.48 -22.07
C GLY A 119 15.40 -1.55 -23.10
N ASP A 120 15.50 -2.82 -22.72
CA ASP A 120 15.21 -4.03 -23.51
C ASP A 120 13.83 -4.65 -23.19
N VAL A 121 13.07 -4.03 -22.28
CA VAL A 121 11.68 -4.38 -21.97
C VAL A 121 10.77 -3.27 -22.51
N GLU A 122 9.73 -3.62 -23.27
CA GLU A 122 8.75 -2.65 -23.77
C GLU A 122 7.79 -2.23 -22.65
N TYR A 123 7.31 -3.21 -21.90
CA TYR A 123 6.56 -3.02 -20.66
C TYR A 123 6.63 -4.28 -19.79
N ALA A 124 6.45 -4.10 -18.48
CA ALA A 124 6.23 -5.19 -17.54
C ALA A 124 5.34 -4.71 -16.40
N LYS A 125 4.20 -5.37 -16.19
CA LYS A 125 3.26 -5.04 -15.11
C LYS A 125 3.04 -6.26 -14.23
N MET A 126 3.30 -6.12 -12.94
CA MET A 126 2.91 -7.14 -11.96
C MET A 126 1.38 -7.25 -11.90
N VAL A 127 0.87 -8.48 -11.97
CA VAL A 127 -0.57 -8.79 -11.92
C VAL A 127 -0.97 -9.55 -10.68
N ASP A 128 -0.05 -10.26 -10.04
CA ASP A 128 -0.28 -10.96 -8.77
C ASP A 128 1.03 -11.20 -8.02
N PHE A 129 0.92 -11.44 -6.71
CA PHE A 129 2.04 -11.86 -5.89
C PHE A 129 1.60 -12.75 -4.71
N TYR A 130 2.48 -13.67 -4.34
CA TYR A 130 2.33 -14.55 -3.19
C TYR A 130 3.38 -14.22 -2.13
N VAL A 131 2.94 -14.05 -0.88
CA VAL A 131 3.81 -13.84 0.28
C VAL A 131 3.75 -15.08 1.18
N PRO A 132 4.87 -15.80 1.39
CA PRO A 132 4.86 -17.01 2.21
C PRO A 132 4.66 -16.69 3.69
N PRO A 133 4.13 -17.62 4.51
CA PRO A 133 3.82 -17.36 5.92
C PRO A 133 4.97 -16.81 6.76
N ALA A 134 6.21 -17.24 6.48
CA ALA A 134 7.41 -16.78 7.19
C ALA A 134 7.69 -15.28 6.96
N TYR A 135 7.38 -14.76 5.77
CA TYR A 135 7.54 -13.35 5.44
C TYR A 135 6.27 -12.55 5.77
N LEU A 136 5.08 -13.11 5.51
CA LEU A 136 3.78 -12.47 5.77
C LEU A 136 3.63 -12.02 7.23
N ARG A 137 4.07 -12.85 8.19
CA ARG A 137 3.96 -12.56 9.63
C ARG A 137 4.87 -11.43 10.11
N LEU A 138 5.78 -10.94 9.27
CA LEU A 138 6.68 -9.83 9.59
C LEU A 138 6.09 -8.45 9.25
N PHE A 139 4.99 -8.41 8.51
CA PHE A 139 4.27 -7.16 8.24
C PHE A 139 3.34 -6.82 9.42
N ASP A 140 3.05 -5.53 9.60
CA ASP A 140 2.21 -5.05 10.69
C ASP A 140 0.77 -5.57 10.60
N GLY A 141 0.22 -5.56 9.39
CA GLY A 141 -1.18 -5.85 9.16
C GLY A 141 -2.11 -4.77 9.74
N PRO A 142 -3.43 -4.90 9.51
CA PRO A 142 -4.40 -3.96 10.05
C PRO A 142 -4.53 -4.12 11.57
N SER A 143 -4.29 -3.04 12.34
CA SER A 143 -4.53 -2.99 13.79
C SER A 143 -5.99 -2.71 14.16
N MET A 144 -6.74 -2.07 13.25
CA MET A 144 -8.15 -1.72 13.36
C MET A 144 -8.85 -2.11 12.06
N ASN A 145 -10.15 -2.39 12.12
CA ASN A 145 -10.96 -2.67 10.93
C ASN A 145 -12.43 -2.27 11.12
N ILE A 146 -13.29 -2.68 10.18
CA ILE A 146 -14.72 -2.35 10.22
C ILE A 146 -15.44 -2.79 11.50
N LYS A 147 -14.92 -3.80 12.22
CA LYS A 147 -15.51 -4.25 13.49
C LYS A 147 -15.46 -3.16 14.56
N ASP A 148 -14.43 -2.32 14.54
CA ASP A 148 -14.30 -1.20 15.47
C ASP A 148 -15.34 -0.12 15.15
N MET A 149 -15.59 0.16 13.86
CA MET A 149 -16.68 1.03 13.43
C MET A 149 -18.05 0.46 13.80
N TRP A 150 -18.28 -0.84 13.60
CA TRP A 150 -19.53 -1.49 13.99
C TRP A 150 -19.76 -1.42 15.50
N ARG A 151 -18.70 -1.57 16.31
CA ARG A 151 -18.78 -1.42 17.77
C ARG A 151 -19.27 -0.02 18.16
N VAL A 152 -18.67 1.04 17.59
CA VAL A 152 -19.08 2.44 17.83
C VAL A 152 -20.53 2.67 17.41
N LEU A 153 -20.94 2.10 16.27
CA LEU A 153 -22.32 2.19 15.76
C LEU A 153 -23.32 1.29 16.52
N GLY A 154 -22.90 0.55 17.55
CA GLY A 154 -23.75 -0.36 18.31
C GLY A 154 -24.27 -1.55 17.52
N ARG A 155 -23.51 -2.03 16.53
CA ARG A 155 -23.89 -3.13 15.62
C ARG A 155 -23.17 -4.43 15.97
N ASP A 156 -23.66 -5.53 15.38
CA ASP A 156 -23.01 -6.83 15.45
C ASP A 156 -21.59 -6.77 14.89
N ILE A 157 -20.61 -7.36 15.61
CA ILE A 157 -19.20 -7.24 15.25
C ILE A 157 -18.73 -8.26 14.22
N ASP A 158 -19.57 -9.24 13.86
CA ASP A 158 -19.22 -10.23 12.86
C ASP A 158 -19.91 -9.95 11.51
N ASN A 159 -21.11 -9.38 11.53
CA ASN A 159 -21.91 -9.04 10.36
C ASN A 159 -22.70 -7.73 10.53
N GLY A 160 -22.06 -6.66 11.01
CA GLY A 160 -22.69 -5.37 11.29
C GLY A 160 -23.22 -4.59 10.07
N GLY A 161 -23.01 -5.12 8.87
CA GLY A 161 -23.63 -4.64 7.63
C GLY A 161 -23.08 -3.30 7.10
N MET A 162 -23.86 -2.70 6.21
CA MET A 162 -23.52 -1.49 5.45
C MET A 162 -23.37 -0.26 6.36
N VAL A 163 -22.22 0.43 6.31
CA VAL A 163 -22.03 1.77 6.89
C VAL A 163 -22.32 2.81 5.82
N VAL A 164 -23.35 3.64 5.99
CA VAL A 164 -23.78 4.62 4.99
C VAL A 164 -22.88 5.84 5.05
N GLY A 165 -22.00 5.97 4.05
CA GLY A 165 -20.97 7.01 3.98
C GLY A 165 -21.19 8.08 2.92
N THR A 166 -20.61 9.27 3.12
CA THR A 166 -20.44 10.29 2.09
C THR A 166 -19.07 10.97 2.15
N ILE A 167 -18.80 11.80 1.15
CA ILE A 167 -17.63 12.69 1.05
C ILE A 167 -18.16 14.12 0.99
N ILE A 168 -17.62 15.03 1.81
CA ILE A 168 -18.04 16.44 1.74
C ILE A 168 -17.61 17.05 0.40
N LYS A 169 -18.57 17.66 -0.29
CA LYS A 169 -18.39 18.38 -1.55
C LYS A 169 -18.83 19.85 -1.40
N PRO A 170 -18.28 20.79 -2.20
CA PRO A 170 -17.25 20.64 -3.23
C PRO A 170 -15.91 20.12 -2.67
N LYS A 171 -15.08 19.55 -3.55
CA LYS A 171 -13.77 18.99 -3.19
C LYS A 171 -12.94 19.95 -2.33
N LEU A 172 -12.90 21.23 -2.71
CA LEU A 172 -12.36 22.34 -1.92
C LEU A 172 -13.26 23.56 -2.07
N GLY A 173 -13.16 24.49 -1.13
CA GLY A 173 -13.79 25.81 -1.21
C GLY A 173 -14.88 26.09 -0.18
N LEU A 174 -15.36 25.08 0.56
CA LEU A 174 -16.15 25.35 1.76
C LEU A 174 -15.25 25.93 2.85
N ARG A 175 -15.72 27.02 3.46
CA ARG A 175 -15.16 27.58 4.70
C ARG A 175 -15.58 26.70 5.89
N PRO A 176 -14.97 26.88 7.09
CA PRO A 176 -15.19 25.99 8.24
C PRO A 176 -16.66 25.77 8.61
N GLN A 177 -17.47 26.83 8.76
CA GLN A 177 -18.88 26.67 9.13
C GLN A 177 -19.72 25.97 8.05
N PRO A 178 -19.71 26.39 6.76
CA PRO A 178 -20.42 25.65 5.71
C PRO A 178 -20.01 24.17 5.58
N PHE A 179 -18.76 23.83 5.87
CA PHE A 179 -18.29 22.45 5.91
C PHE A 179 -18.98 21.66 7.03
N ALA A 180 -18.99 22.20 8.24
CA ALA A 180 -19.62 21.59 9.41
C ALA A 180 -21.14 21.47 9.26
N ASP A 181 -21.80 22.46 8.66
CA ASP A 181 -23.24 22.43 8.38
C ASP A 181 -23.59 21.29 7.41
N ALA A 182 -22.78 21.10 6.36
CA ALA A 182 -22.93 19.98 5.44
C ALA A 182 -22.73 18.63 6.15
N CYS A 183 -21.80 18.56 7.11
CA CYS A 183 -21.58 17.35 7.90
C CYS A 183 -22.80 17.00 8.75
N HIS A 184 -23.29 17.97 9.53
CA HIS A 184 -24.48 17.81 10.37
C HIS A 184 -25.68 17.35 9.53
N MET A 185 -25.96 18.03 8.41
CA MET A 185 -27.09 17.70 7.54
C MET A 185 -27.05 16.27 7.00
N PHE A 186 -25.87 15.75 6.64
CA PHE A 186 -25.74 14.37 6.21
C PHE A 186 -25.94 13.39 7.38
N TRP A 187 -25.36 13.67 8.54
CA TRP A 187 -25.44 12.80 9.72
C TRP A 187 -26.85 12.64 10.30
N LEU A 188 -27.80 13.50 9.92
CA LEU A 188 -29.22 13.27 10.22
C LEU A 188 -29.79 11.99 9.60
N GLY A 189 -29.16 11.45 8.55
CA GLY A 189 -29.58 10.19 7.91
C GLY A 189 -28.47 9.20 7.59
N GLY A 190 -27.20 9.60 7.66
CA GLY A 190 -26.04 8.76 7.40
C GLY A 190 -25.21 8.44 8.65
N ASP A 191 -24.22 7.55 8.46
CA ASP A 191 -23.33 7.08 9.53
C ASP A 191 -21.97 7.78 9.47
N PHE A 192 -21.38 7.89 8.27
CA PHE A 192 -19.96 8.16 8.10
C PHE A 192 -19.70 9.30 7.10
N ILE A 193 -18.75 10.17 7.42
CA ILE A 193 -18.28 11.22 6.53
C ILE A 193 -16.77 11.14 6.42
N LYS A 194 -16.21 11.28 5.22
CA LYS A 194 -14.77 11.56 5.05
C LYS A 194 -14.52 12.96 4.51
N ASN A 195 -13.36 13.51 4.86
CA ASN A 195 -12.75 14.55 4.05
C ASN A 195 -12.57 14.05 2.60
N ASP A 196 -12.72 14.93 1.61
CA ASP A 196 -12.19 14.68 0.27
C ASP A 196 -10.66 14.74 0.29
N GLU A 197 -9.99 14.10 -0.67
CA GLU A 197 -8.55 13.83 -0.57
C GLU A 197 -7.63 15.06 -0.37
N PRO A 198 -7.95 16.28 -0.86
CA PRO A 198 -7.04 17.41 -0.68
C PRO A 198 -7.46 18.31 0.50
N GLN A 199 -8.55 18.02 1.21
CA GLN A 199 -9.04 18.87 2.31
C GLN A 199 -8.11 18.70 3.51
N GLY A 200 -7.60 19.82 4.04
CA GLY A 200 -6.69 19.82 5.18
C GLY A 200 -6.60 21.20 5.82
N ASN A 201 -5.50 21.90 5.61
CA ASN A 201 -5.22 23.19 6.24
C ASN A 201 -5.11 24.34 5.23
N GLN A 202 -6.02 24.42 4.25
CA GLN A 202 -6.03 25.53 3.30
C GLN A 202 -6.34 26.85 4.00
N VAL A 203 -5.77 27.96 3.52
CA VAL A 203 -5.90 29.28 4.16
C VAL A 203 -7.35 29.79 4.30
N PHE A 204 -8.27 29.32 3.46
CA PHE A 204 -9.69 29.68 3.53
C PHE A 204 -10.52 28.75 4.43
N ALA A 205 -9.94 27.62 4.86
CA ALA A 205 -10.54 26.64 5.75
C ALA A 205 -9.46 26.03 6.66
N PRO A 206 -8.96 26.79 7.65
CA PRO A 206 -7.92 26.30 8.55
C PRO A 206 -8.38 25.02 9.25
N LEU A 207 -7.47 24.05 9.37
CA LEU A 207 -7.79 22.72 9.88
C LEU A 207 -8.37 22.79 11.28
N LYS A 208 -7.73 23.56 12.17
CA LYS A 208 -8.16 23.67 13.57
C LYS A 208 -9.57 24.24 13.72
N GLU A 209 -9.91 25.25 12.92
CA GLU A 209 -11.24 25.84 12.93
C GLU A 209 -12.27 24.86 12.36
N THR A 210 -11.96 24.23 11.23
CA THR A 210 -12.85 23.27 10.57
C THR A 210 -13.14 22.07 11.45
N ILE A 211 -12.11 21.43 12.01
CA ILE A 211 -12.24 20.25 12.87
C ILE A 211 -13.02 20.57 14.15
N THR A 212 -12.80 21.74 14.76
CA THR A 212 -13.57 22.17 15.94
C THR A 212 -15.07 22.24 15.63
N LEU A 213 -15.43 22.81 14.47
CA LEU A 213 -16.83 22.93 14.04
C LEU A 213 -17.41 21.57 13.60
N VAL A 214 -16.61 20.67 13.03
CA VAL A 214 -17.05 19.31 12.69
C VAL A 214 -17.33 18.49 13.96
N ALA A 215 -16.48 18.60 14.99
CA ALA A 215 -16.71 17.95 16.27
C ALA A 215 -18.01 18.45 16.95
N ASP A 216 -18.28 19.77 16.85
CA ASP A 216 -19.56 20.34 17.28
C ASP A 216 -20.75 19.80 16.47
N ALA A 217 -20.63 19.75 15.14
CA ALA A 217 -21.65 19.19 14.26
C ALA A 217 -21.94 17.71 14.56
N MET A 218 -20.91 16.93 14.90
CA MET A 218 -21.07 15.53 15.32
C MET A 218 -21.88 15.45 16.61
N ARG A 219 -21.50 16.19 17.65
CA ARG A 219 -22.25 16.20 18.92
C ARG A 219 -23.72 16.55 18.71
N ARG A 220 -24.00 17.64 17.98
CA ARG A 220 -25.38 18.04 17.65
C ARG A 220 -26.15 16.95 16.89
N ALA A 221 -25.53 16.32 15.89
CA ALA A 221 -26.19 15.25 15.14
C ALA A 221 -26.44 14.01 16.01
N GLN A 222 -25.54 13.67 16.93
CA GLN A 222 -25.74 12.56 17.87
C GLN A 222 -26.85 12.88 18.88
N ASP A 223 -26.89 14.09 19.42
CA ASP A 223 -27.96 14.55 20.33
C ASP A 223 -29.34 14.53 19.65
N GLU A 224 -29.40 14.96 18.39
CA GLU A 224 -30.66 15.02 17.61
C GLU A 224 -31.15 13.63 17.17
N THR A 225 -30.24 12.73 16.81
CA THR A 225 -30.59 11.42 16.23
C THR A 225 -30.59 10.28 17.25
N GLY A 226 -29.90 10.44 18.38
CA GLY A 226 -29.62 9.36 19.33
C GLY A 226 -28.73 8.25 18.77
N GLN A 227 -28.02 8.50 17.66
CA GLN A 227 -27.18 7.53 16.97
C GLN A 227 -25.73 8.00 16.91
N ALA A 228 -24.78 7.09 17.09
CA ALA A 228 -23.36 7.36 16.89
C ALA A 228 -23.07 7.74 15.43
N LYS A 229 -22.12 8.65 15.22
CA LYS A 229 -21.68 9.14 13.90
C LYS A 229 -20.17 9.02 13.77
N LEU A 230 -19.68 8.78 12.56
CA LEU A 230 -18.26 8.56 12.28
C LEU A 230 -17.71 9.65 11.35
N PHE A 231 -16.44 10.00 11.55
CA PHE A 231 -15.71 10.92 10.68
C PHE A 231 -14.35 10.34 10.28
N SER A 232 -13.94 10.51 9.03
CA SER A 232 -12.59 10.19 8.57
C SER A 232 -11.85 11.46 8.19
N ALA A 233 -10.92 11.84 9.05
CA ALA A 233 -10.16 13.08 8.96
C ALA A 233 -8.86 12.88 8.18
N ASN A 234 -8.60 13.76 7.22
CA ASN A 234 -7.35 13.73 6.46
C ASN A 234 -6.18 14.27 7.29
N ILE A 235 -5.19 13.42 7.54
CA ILE A 235 -3.96 13.79 8.24
C ILE A 235 -2.72 13.78 7.34
N THR A 236 -2.91 13.59 6.03
CA THR A 236 -1.82 13.49 5.05
C THR A 236 -0.92 14.72 5.11
N ALA A 237 0.38 14.46 5.25
CA ALA A 237 1.45 15.45 5.17
C ALA A 237 2.75 14.74 4.77
N ASP A 238 3.66 15.48 4.16
CA ASP A 238 5.00 14.99 3.87
C ASP A 238 5.77 14.74 5.16
N ASP A 239 5.71 15.67 6.12
CA ASP A 239 6.38 15.54 7.43
C ASP A 239 5.58 14.62 8.38
N PRO A 240 6.14 13.49 8.85
CA PRO A 240 5.49 12.63 9.83
C PRO A 240 5.10 13.35 11.12
N ALA A 241 5.86 14.37 11.54
CA ALA A 241 5.54 15.17 12.73
C ALA A 241 4.27 16.00 12.53
N GLU A 242 4.01 16.49 11.30
CA GLU A 242 2.74 17.17 10.97
C GLU A 242 1.58 16.18 10.96
N MET A 243 1.78 14.95 10.46
CA MET A 243 0.74 13.91 10.53
C MET A 243 0.35 13.61 11.98
N ILE A 244 1.35 13.45 12.87
CA ILE A 244 1.15 13.24 14.30
C ILE A 244 0.44 14.44 14.93
N ALA A 245 0.90 15.67 14.67
CA ALA A 245 0.31 16.88 15.22
C ALA A 245 -1.16 17.07 14.80
N ARG A 246 -1.52 16.74 13.56
CA ARG A 246 -2.91 16.72 13.10
C ARG A 246 -3.73 15.67 13.84
N GLY A 247 -3.23 14.44 13.89
CA GLY A 247 -3.90 13.33 14.55
C GLY A 247 -4.18 13.63 16.03
N GLU A 248 -3.17 14.06 16.78
CA GLU A 248 -3.30 14.42 18.20
C GLU A 248 -4.32 15.53 18.41
N PHE A 249 -4.25 16.62 17.63
CA PHE A 249 -5.23 17.71 17.72
C PHE A 249 -6.66 17.24 17.43
N ILE A 250 -6.85 16.36 16.44
CA ILE A 250 -8.17 15.83 16.10
C ILE A 250 -8.70 14.97 17.26
N LEU A 251 -7.92 14.04 17.80
CA LEU A 251 -8.37 13.19 18.92
C LEU A 251 -8.70 14.03 20.16
N GLU A 252 -7.87 15.03 20.48
CA GLU A 252 -8.12 15.95 21.59
C GLU A 252 -9.42 16.75 21.38
N THR A 253 -9.68 17.21 20.15
CA THR A 253 -10.85 18.03 19.82
C THR A 253 -12.16 17.23 19.81
N PHE A 254 -12.12 15.97 19.36
CA PHE A 254 -13.30 15.09 19.38
C PHE A 254 -13.56 14.50 20.78
N ALA A 255 -12.55 14.51 21.67
CA ALA A 255 -12.66 14.18 23.08
C ALA A 255 -13.38 12.84 23.33
N GLU A 256 -14.57 12.85 23.93
CA GLU A 256 -15.35 11.63 24.18
C GLU A 256 -15.78 10.88 22.92
N ASN A 257 -15.69 11.51 21.75
CA ASN A 257 -15.95 10.89 20.44
C ASN A 257 -14.65 10.57 19.68
N ALA A 258 -13.49 10.51 20.35
CA ALA A 258 -12.22 10.21 19.69
C ALA A 258 -12.22 8.84 18.96
N ASP A 259 -12.94 7.85 19.49
CA ASP A 259 -13.13 6.53 18.86
C ASP A 259 -14.11 6.55 17.67
N HIS A 260 -14.79 7.67 17.43
CA HIS A 260 -15.62 7.89 16.25
C HIS A 260 -14.81 8.37 15.03
N VAL A 261 -13.52 8.64 15.21
CA VAL A 261 -12.64 9.19 14.18
C VAL A 261 -11.72 8.12 13.60
N ALA A 262 -11.70 8.02 12.27
CA ALA A 262 -10.66 7.31 11.53
C ALA A 262 -9.72 8.31 10.85
N PHE A 263 -8.46 7.92 10.64
CA PHE A 263 -7.51 8.76 9.90
C PHE A 263 -7.40 8.32 8.45
N LEU A 264 -7.47 9.31 7.56
CA LEU A 264 -7.21 9.17 6.13
C LEU A 264 -5.80 9.65 5.84
N VAL A 265 -5.02 8.80 5.16
CA VAL A 265 -3.71 9.12 4.59
C VAL A 265 -3.78 8.83 3.10
N ASP A 266 -3.71 9.88 2.29
CA ASP A 266 -3.78 9.83 0.84
C ASP A 266 -2.37 9.68 0.25
N GLY A 267 -1.94 8.42 0.15
CA GLY A 267 -0.66 8.05 -0.46
C GLY A 267 0.15 7.09 0.39
N TYR A 268 1.03 6.35 -0.27
CA TYR A 268 2.08 5.57 0.39
C TYR A 268 3.39 6.33 0.23
N VAL A 269 4.06 6.65 1.34
CA VAL A 269 5.43 7.14 1.28
C VAL A 269 6.36 5.93 1.42
N ALA A 270 6.80 5.37 0.30
CA ALA A 270 7.87 4.38 0.28
C ALA A 270 9.22 5.13 0.21
N GLY A 271 9.67 5.64 1.34
CA GLY A 271 10.90 6.43 1.49
C GLY A 271 10.72 7.49 2.56
N GLY A 272 11.76 7.79 3.36
CA GLY A 272 11.66 8.92 4.28
C GLY A 272 11.52 10.21 3.49
N THR A 273 10.50 11.01 3.80
CA THR A 273 10.65 12.46 3.73
C THR A 273 11.66 12.84 4.81
N ALA A 274 12.92 13.00 4.40
CA ALA A 274 13.97 13.50 5.27
C ALA A 274 13.81 15.01 5.51
#